data_AF-A0A6C0Q694-F1
#
_entry.id   AF-A0A6C0Q694-F1
#
_cell.length_a   1.000
_cell.length_b   1.000
_cell.length_c   1.000
_cell.angle_alpha   90.00
_cell.angle_beta   90.00
_cell.angle_gamma   90.00
#
_symmetry.space_group_name_H-M   'P 1'
#
loop_
_entity.id
_entity.type
_entity.pdbx_description
1 polymer ?
#
loop_
_entity_poly.entity_id
_entity_poly.type
_entity_poly.pdbx_seq_one_letter_code
_entity_poly.pdbx_strand_id
1 'polypeptide(L)'
;MNSSDPRPFPAAPPLPAPKRLNTVLRLYDGPLYRDWAFWMTFGWGALAAASIPASTEPSQLPVWLDTLLAVVIMVTVFGLLPTWVRLLVRRWLWRRRQTRPAASALAGAGAFAVRSVPVTGAGEATPAGPPAPAPSPAPSAAATPAPMPSPAPATYSPSPAPPAPGGSFGGGHESVHSCDVLTRARGTLPHPVARAVRTLQLAPTAKEQYDALLDAAETLAITISVTAAALLRAAYEDDAADEDRRRYAGARLAELRKGFVERGAMFGTWTTWLGRLGPLPANSPGPLPGFLPALAGSPGSPGIVDDLNSLRGERNRAAHGDKPKSEPESALRVRECRIAFDRALGRARFLVATPWLLTVSCTYQHRSHDFHVIARDATGDHPDFERRIFTWERPVENDMFYVHGPAGPVPLSPFVANSFCEQCRQTEVCYTYRTAKNEGPATLKSFGRGHEIKVPVLGADIRSLPVRPAAG
;
A
#
# COMPACT_ATOMS: atom_id res chain seq x y z
N MET A 1 8.44 24.12 40.92
CA MET A 1 9.50 23.11 40.71
C MET A 1 8.88 21.74 40.92
N ASN A 2 8.48 21.06 39.85
CA ASN A 2 8.15 19.63 39.87
C ASN A 2 8.80 19.04 38.62
N SER A 3 9.91 18.33 38.84
CA SER A 3 10.70 17.68 37.81
C SER A 3 10.06 16.32 37.52
N SER A 4 9.42 16.20 36.36
CA SER A 4 8.89 14.92 35.86
C SER A 4 9.91 14.30 34.91
N ASP A 5 10.61 13.29 35.40
CA ASP A 5 11.56 12.45 34.67
C ASP A 5 10.81 11.53 33.69
N PRO A 6 11.03 11.62 32.36
CA PRO A 6 10.44 10.70 31.40
C PRO A 6 11.25 9.40 31.36
N ARG A 7 10.66 8.30 31.81
CA ARG A 7 11.25 6.96 31.64
C ARG A 7 11.34 6.60 30.15
N PRO A 8 12.48 6.08 29.67
CA PRO A 8 12.62 5.64 28.29
C PRO A 8 11.75 4.41 28.00
N PHE A 9 10.99 4.47 26.91
CA PHE A 9 10.22 3.34 26.40
C PHE A 9 11.16 2.23 25.93
N PRO A 10 10.82 0.94 26.18
CA PRO A 10 11.61 -0.18 25.68
C PRO A 10 11.62 -0.17 24.15
N ALA A 11 12.82 -0.30 23.57
CA ALA A 11 13.02 -0.34 22.13
C ALA A 11 12.19 -1.47 21.49
N ALA A 12 11.48 -1.14 20.41
CA ALA A 12 10.71 -2.12 19.66
C ALA A 12 11.63 -3.26 19.15
N PRO A 13 11.15 -4.52 19.17
CA PRO A 13 11.94 -5.65 18.70
C PRO A 13 12.31 -5.48 17.21
N PRO A 14 13.51 -5.92 16.80
CA PRO A 14 13.95 -5.77 15.42
C PRO A 14 13.00 -6.49 14.45
N LEU A 15 12.65 -5.80 13.37
CA LEU A 15 11.76 -6.31 12.33
C LEU A 15 12.35 -7.59 11.69
N PRO A 16 11.51 -8.60 11.38
CA PRO A 16 11.98 -9.81 10.72
C PRO A 16 12.50 -9.48 9.32
N ALA A 17 13.70 -9.97 9.00
CA ALA A 17 14.34 -9.74 7.72
C ALA A 17 13.48 -10.23 6.54
N PRO A 18 13.44 -9.51 5.41
CA PRO A 18 12.64 -9.88 4.25
C PRO A 18 13.06 -11.25 3.71
N LYS A 19 12.10 -12.17 3.62
CA LYS A 19 12.28 -13.52 3.07
C LYS A 19 12.71 -13.43 1.60
N ARG A 20 13.99 -13.69 1.32
CA ARG A 20 14.51 -13.85 -0.05
C ARG A 20 13.81 -15.05 -0.70
N LEU A 21 12.97 -14.82 -1.70
CA LEU A 21 12.26 -15.87 -2.43
C LEU A 21 13.02 -16.25 -3.70
N ASN A 22 13.30 -17.54 -3.84
CA ASN A 22 14.08 -18.12 -4.92
C ASN A 22 13.21 -18.35 -6.17
N THR A 23 13.78 -18.09 -7.36
CA THR A 23 13.07 -17.85 -8.63
C THR A 23 12.81 -19.10 -9.47
N VAL A 24 13.25 -20.30 -9.04
CA VAL A 24 13.11 -21.50 -9.87
C VAL A 24 11.79 -22.20 -9.57
N LEU A 25 10.80 -21.96 -10.45
CA LEU A 25 9.52 -22.68 -10.59
C LEU A 25 8.58 -22.73 -9.36
N ARG A 26 8.91 -22.04 -8.26
CA ARG A 26 8.11 -22.02 -7.00
C ARG A 26 7.83 -23.42 -6.43
N LEU A 27 8.62 -24.41 -6.83
CA LEU A 27 8.46 -25.80 -6.38
C LEU A 27 9.13 -26.03 -5.02
N TYR A 28 10.21 -25.29 -4.74
CA TYR A 28 11.04 -25.42 -3.56
C TYR A 28 10.80 -24.26 -2.57
N ASP A 29 10.76 -24.58 -1.28
CA ASP A 29 10.37 -23.69 -0.18
C ASP A 29 11.52 -22.74 0.24
N GLY A 30 12.74 -22.97 -0.23
CA GLY A 30 13.94 -22.23 0.16
C GLY A 30 14.99 -22.08 -0.95
N PRO A 31 16.16 -21.53 -0.61
CA PRO A 31 17.33 -21.57 -1.49
C PRO A 31 17.61 -23.02 -1.90
N LEU A 32 17.91 -23.29 -3.18
CA LEU A 32 18.06 -24.67 -3.70
C LEU A 32 19.04 -25.49 -2.85
N TYR A 33 20.13 -24.87 -2.41
CA TYR A 33 21.15 -25.51 -1.57
C TYR A 33 20.67 -25.88 -0.16
N ARG A 34 19.57 -25.29 0.35
CA ARG A 34 18.98 -25.59 1.68
C ARG A 34 17.69 -26.40 1.61
N ASP A 35 17.13 -26.64 0.43
CA ASP A 35 15.90 -27.40 0.30
C ASP A 35 16.21 -28.90 0.21
N TRP A 36 15.85 -29.64 1.25
CA TRP A 36 16.03 -31.10 1.29
C TRP A 36 15.33 -31.80 0.10
N ALA A 37 14.21 -31.26 -0.40
CA ALA A 37 13.46 -31.89 -1.47
C ALA A 37 14.14 -31.73 -2.84
N PHE A 38 14.89 -30.65 -3.02
CA PHE A 38 15.77 -30.48 -4.17
C PHE A 38 16.88 -31.54 -4.17
N TRP A 39 17.55 -31.71 -3.02
CA TRP A 39 18.61 -32.71 -2.88
C TRP A 39 18.12 -34.15 -3.02
N MET A 40 16.91 -34.47 -2.55
CA MET A 40 16.28 -35.76 -2.79
C MET A 40 16.01 -36.00 -4.28
N THR A 41 15.51 -34.99 -4.99
CA THR A 41 15.24 -35.07 -6.43
C THR A 41 16.54 -35.32 -7.21
N PHE A 42 17.60 -34.59 -6.86
CA PHE A 42 18.93 -34.79 -7.42
C PHE A 42 19.49 -36.18 -7.08
N GLY A 43 19.35 -36.61 -5.82
CA GLY A 43 19.82 -37.91 -5.34
C GLY A 43 19.17 -39.08 -6.08
N TRP A 44 17.86 -39.05 -6.34
CA TRP A 44 17.17 -40.06 -7.13
C TRP A 44 17.65 -40.10 -8.59
N GLY A 45 17.90 -38.94 -9.19
CA GLY A 45 18.47 -38.87 -10.54
C GLY A 45 19.88 -39.46 -10.60
N ALA A 46 20.73 -39.12 -9.62
CA ALA A 46 22.09 -39.65 -9.54
C ALA A 46 22.13 -41.17 -9.29
N LEU A 47 21.26 -41.66 -8.40
CA LEU A 47 21.14 -43.09 -8.11
C LEU A 47 20.70 -43.88 -9.34
N ALA A 48 19.68 -43.39 -10.06
CA ALA A 48 19.19 -44.03 -11.28
C ALA A 48 20.28 -44.06 -12.38
N ALA A 49 21.03 -42.97 -12.54
CA ALA A 49 22.12 -42.90 -13.52
C ALA A 49 23.26 -43.89 -13.20
N ALA A 50 23.54 -44.14 -11.91
CA ALA A 50 24.59 -45.06 -11.48
C ALA A 50 24.16 -46.54 -11.52
N SER A 51 22.87 -46.84 -11.29
CA SER A 51 22.40 -48.22 -11.16
C SER A 51 22.20 -48.95 -12.49
N ILE A 52 21.90 -48.23 -13.57
CA ILE A 52 21.47 -48.83 -14.84
C ILE A 52 22.63 -49.45 -15.64
N PRO A 53 23.81 -48.81 -15.75
CA PRO A 53 24.95 -49.41 -16.43
C PRO A 53 25.46 -50.70 -15.76
N ALA A 54 25.07 -50.96 -14.50
CA ALA A 54 25.46 -52.14 -13.75
C ALA A 54 24.54 -53.36 -13.99
N SER A 55 23.44 -53.20 -14.74
CA SER A 55 22.56 -54.33 -15.07
C SER A 55 23.19 -55.22 -16.13
N THR A 56 23.23 -56.53 -15.88
CA THR A 56 23.68 -57.54 -16.85
C THR A 56 22.55 -58.05 -17.74
N GLU A 57 21.33 -57.55 -17.58
CA GLU A 57 20.19 -57.96 -18.40
C GLU A 57 20.22 -57.27 -19.78
N PRO A 58 20.01 -58.01 -20.88
CA PRO A 58 20.01 -57.43 -22.22
C PRO A 58 18.77 -56.54 -22.45
N SER A 59 18.99 -55.24 -22.55
CA SER A 59 17.96 -54.26 -22.93
C SER A 59 17.79 -54.20 -24.46
N GLN A 60 16.56 -54.00 -24.93
CA GLN A 60 16.27 -53.78 -26.35
C GLN A 60 16.64 -52.35 -26.83
N LEU A 61 16.92 -51.44 -25.89
CA LEU A 61 17.28 -50.05 -26.18
C LEU A 61 18.79 -49.83 -25.99
N PRO A 62 19.39 -48.85 -26.69
CA PRO A 62 20.73 -48.40 -26.38
C PRO A 62 20.84 -47.97 -24.91
N VAL A 63 21.90 -48.40 -24.22
CA VAL A 63 22.09 -48.18 -22.77
C VAL A 63 21.94 -46.72 -22.36
N TRP A 64 22.39 -45.77 -23.19
CA TRP A 64 22.28 -44.34 -22.90
C TRP A 64 20.81 -43.86 -22.89
N LEU A 65 19.97 -44.42 -23.77
CA LEU A 65 18.56 -44.05 -23.88
C LEU A 65 17.75 -44.65 -22.72
N ASP A 66 18.04 -45.90 -22.38
CA ASP A 66 17.44 -46.59 -21.24
C ASP A 66 17.78 -45.86 -19.92
N THR A 67 19.05 -45.46 -19.77
CA THR A 67 19.52 -44.66 -18.62
C THR A 67 18.81 -43.31 -18.54
N LEU A 68 18.71 -42.59 -19.66
CA LEU A 68 18.04 -41.28 -19.69
C LEU A 68 16.55 -41.40 -19.33
N LEU A 69 15.85 -42.39 -19.90
CA LEU A 69 14.43 -42.60 -19.65
C LEU A 69 14.17 -42.91 -18.17
N ALA A 70 14.96 -43.81 -17.59
CA ALA A 70 14.82 -44.18 -16.20
C ALA A 70 15.17 -43.03 -15.24
N VAL A 71 16.18 -42.20 -15.54
CA VAL A 71 16.47 -40.98 -14.77
C VAL A 71 15.28 -40.03 -14.81
N VAL A 72 14.69 -39.78 -15.99
CA VAL A 72 13.51 -38.90 -16.12
C VAL A 72 12.31 -39.44 -15.33
N ILE A 73 12.03 -40.74 -15.43
CA ILE A 73 10.94 -41.39 -14.70
C ILE A 73 11.18 -41.29 -13.18
N MET A 74 12.38 -41.66 -12.71
CA MET A 74 12.72 -41.62 -11.28
C MET A 74 12.65 -40.20 -10.70
N VAL A 75 13.22 -39.21 -11.39
CA VAL A 75 13.17 -37.80 -10.97
C VAL A 75 11.73 -37.28 -10.94
N THR A 76 10.90 -37.68 -11.91
CA THR A 76 9.50 -37.23 -11.97
C THR A 76 8.67 -37.85 -10.86
N VAL A 77 8.75 -39.18 -10.69
CA VAL A 77 7.92 -39.95 -9.74
C VAL A 77 8.36 -39.72 -8.30
N PHE A 78 9.66 -39.70 -8.02
CA PHE A 78 10.19 -39.63 -6.66
C PHE A 78 10.71 -38.24 -6.25
N GLY A 79 10.86 -37.31 -7.19
CA GLY A 79 11.27 -35.93 -6.92
C GLY A 79 10.15 -34.91 -7.13
N LEU A 80 9.66 -34.78 -8.36
CA LEU A 80 8.70 -33.74 -8.73
C LEU A 80 7.29 -34.00 -8.19
N LEU A 81 6.80 -35.25 -8.23
CA LEU A 81 5.47 -35.59 -7.75
C LEU A 81 5.33 -35.37 -6.23
N PRO A 82 6.25 -35.83 -5.35
CA PRO A 82 6.12 -35.64 -3.90
C PRO A 82 6.23 -34.16 -3.50
N THR A 83 7.08 -33.37 -4.17
CA THR A 83 7.20 -31.92 -3.94
C THR A 83 5.91 -31.19 -4.31
N TRP A 84 5.30 -31.54 -5.43
CA TRP A 84 4.01 -30.98 -5.84
C TRP A 84 2.87 -31.36 -4.86
N VAL A 85 2.77 -32.62 -4.45
CA VAL A 85 1.77 -33.08 -3.47
C VAL A 85 1.92 -32.33 -2.14
N ARG A 86 3.16 -32.16 -1.65
CA ARG A 86 3.46 -31.38 -0.44
C ARG A 86 2.96 -29.93 -0.54
N LEU A 87 3.15 -29.27 -1.69
CA LEU A 87 2.65 -27.91 -1.92
C LEU A 87 1.13 -27.84 -1.90
N LEU A 88 0.45 -28.82 -2.50
CA LEU A 88 -1.01 -28.90 -2.46
C LEU A 88 -1.54 -29.09 -1.04
N VAL A 89 -0.97 -30.04 -0.28
CA VAL A 89 -1.35 -30.29 1.11
C VAL A 89 -1.17 -29.03 1.94
N ARG A 90 -0.07 -28.29 1.78
CA ARG A 90 0.15 -27.01 2.46
C ARG A 90 -0.88 -25.95 2.11
N ARG A 91 -1.15 -25.73 0.81
CA ARG A 91 -2.16 -24.76 0.37
C ARG A 91 -3.56 -25.13 0.87
N TRP A 92 -3.85 -26.41 0.96
CA TRP A 92 -5.10 -26.91 1.50
C TRP A 92 -5.20 -26.71 3.03
N LEU A 93 -4.15 -27.05 3.78
CA LEU A 93 -4.08 -26.81 5.23
C LEU A 93 -4.16 -25.31 5.57
N TRP A 94 -3.52 -24.45 4.78
CA TRP A 94 -3.58 -23.00 4.96
C TRP A 94 -4.99 -22.47 4.73
N ARG A 95 -5.66 -22.88 3.66
CA ARG A 95 -7.08 -22.55 3.40
C ARG A 95 -7.98 -23.01 4.55
N ARG A 96 -7.79 -24.23 5.07
CA ARG A 96 -8.53 -24.74 6.24
C ARG A 96 -8.30 -23.94 7.53
N ARG A 97 -7.10 -23.38 7.72
CA ARG A 97 -6.81 -22.53 8.89
C ARG A 97 -7.49 -21.16 8.76
N GLN A 98 -7.65 -20.64 7.55
CA GLN A 98 -8.33 -19.37 7.31
C GLN A 98 -9.85 -19.49 7.39
N THR A 99 -10.42 -20.64 7.01
CA THR A 99 -11.86 -20.88 7.09
C THR A 99 -12.35 -21.39 8.44
N ARG A 100 -11.48 -21.56 9.44
CA ARG A 100 -11.93 -21.74 10.83
C ARG A 100 -12.33 -20.36 11.37
N PRO A 101 -13.63 -20.06 11.58
CA PRO A 101 -14.02 -18.86 12.31
C PRO A 101 -13.32 -18.87 13.66
N ALA A 102 -12.87 -17.69 14.09
CA ALA A 102 -12.15 -17.47 15.35
C ALA A 102 -13.04 -17.68 16.58
N ALA A 103 -13.63 -18.88 16.72
CA ALA A 103 -14.48 -19.27 17.84
C ALA A 103 -13.70 -19.42 19.16
N SER A 104 -12.36 -19.37 19.13
CA SER A 104 -11.52 -19.50 20.33
C SER A 104 -11.25 -18.19 21.07
N ALA A 105 -11.69 -17.03 20.55
CA ALA A 105 -11.52 -15.74 21.26
C ALA A 105 -12.67 -15.42 22.24
N LEU A 106 -13.80 -16.15 22.17
CA LEU A 106 -14.98 -15.93 23.02
C LEU A 106 -15.05 -16.84 24.27
N ALA A 107 -14.11 -17.78 24.45
CA ALA A 107 -14.09 -18.66 25.62
C ALA A 107 -13.16 -18.19 26.76
N GLY A 108 -12.40 -17.09 26.57
CA GLY A 108 -11.40 -16.63 27.54
C GLY A 108 -11.74 -15.33 28.29
N ALA A 109 -12.80 -14.61 27.91
CA ALA A 109 -13.15 -13.33 28.50
C ALA A 109 -14.34 -13.46 29.47
N GLY A 110 -14.01 -13.90 30.69
CA GLY A 110 -14.63 -13.49 31.95
C GLY A 110 -16.14 -13.29 31.97
N ALA A 111 -16.88 -14.37 32.23
CA ALA A 111 -18.13 -14.29 32.98
C ALA A 111 -17.82 -13.80 34.40
N PHE A 112 -17.71 -12.48 34.58
CA PHE A 112 -17.92 -11.83 35.88
C PHE A 112 -19.43 -11.85 36.15
N ALA A 113 -19.90 -12.97 36.69
CA ALA A 113 -21.23 -13.06 37.26
C ALA A 113 -21.25 -12.22 38.54
N VAL A 114 -21.93 -11.07 38.47
CA VAL A 114 -22.36 -10.31 39.65
C VAL A 114 -23.36 -11.20 40.40
N ARG A 115 -22.88 -11.88 41.44
CA ARG A 115 -23.71 -12.65 42.36
C ARG A 115 -24.11 -11.73 43.51
N SER A 116 -25.37 -11.33 43.50
CA SER A 116 -26.04 -10.65 44.61
C SER A 116 -25.99 -11.52 45.87
N VAL A 117 -25.52 -10.93 46.97
CA VAL A 117 -25.51 -11.49 48.33
C VAL A 117 -26.92 -11.37 48.93
N PRO A 118 -27.43 -12.42 49.59
CA PRO A 118 -28.19 -12.24 50.81
C PRO A 118 -27.43 -12.83 52.01
N VAL A 119 -27.48 -12.05 53.09
CA VAL A 119 -27.05 -12.37 54.45
C VAL A 119 -27.87 -13.54 54.99
N THR A 120 -27.23 -14.60 55.48
CA THR A 120 -27.55 -15.29 56.75
C THR A 120 -26.58 -16.46 57.01
N GLY A 121 -25.96 -16.45 58.20
CA GLY A 121 -25.97 -17.59 59.12
C GLY A 121 -25.03 -18.79 58.91
N ALA A 122 -24.03 -18.84 59.79
CA ALA A 122 -23.52 -20.03 60.52
C ALA A 122 -22.86 -21.20 59.77
N GLY A 123 -21.69 -21.60 60.29
CA GLY A 123 -21.32 -23.01 60.39
C GLY A 123 -20.25 -23.53 59.44
N GLU A 124 -19.01 -23.55 59.93
CA GLU A 124 -18.20 -24.78 60.06
C GLU A 124 -17.39 -25.35 58.87
N ALA A 125 -16.19 -25.79 59.26
CA ALA A 125 -15.25 -26.73 58.63
C ALA A 125 -14.53 -26.35 57.32
N THR A 126 -13.28 -25.92 57.51
CA THR A 126 -12.18 -25.89 56.53
C THR A 126 -11.75 -27.31 56.13
N PRO A 127 -11.43 -27.55 54.85
CA PRO A 127 -10.33 -28.45 54.53
C PRO A 127 -9.28 -27.79 53.63
N ALA A 128 -8.04 -28.19 53.89
CA ALA A 128 -6.79 -27.66 53.34
C ALA A 128 -6.65 -27.89 51.82
N GLY A 129 -6.21 -26.83 51.13
CA GLY A 129 -5.75 -26.91 49.74
C GLY A 129 -4.24 -27.24 49.65
N PRO A 130 -3.80 -27.88 48.56
CA PRO A 130 -2.43 -28.39 48.39
C PRO A 130 -1.39 -27.27 48.14
N PRO A 131 -0.10 -27.51 48.45
CA PRO A 131 0.93 -26.50 48.41
C PRO A 131 1.33 -26.10 46.98
N ALA A 132 1.66 -24.82 46.82
CA ALA A 132 2.18 -24.22 45.59
C ALA A 132 3.56 -24.79 45.21
N PRO A 133 3.86 -24.96 43.91
CA PRO A 133 5.18 -25.40 43.46
C PRO A 133 6.23 -24.28 43.62
N ALA A 134 7.43 -24.70 44.05
CA ALA A 134 8.59 -23.86 44.29
C ALA A 134 9.16 -23.21 43.01
N PRO A 135 9.80 -22.03 43.11
CA PRO A 135 10.47 -21.38 41.98
C PRO A 135 11.78 -22.08 41.62
N SER A 136 11.98 -22.34 40.32
CA SER A 136 13.25 -22.82 39.76
C SER A 136 14.37 -21.76 39.86
N PRO A 137 15.63 -22.19 40.08
CA PRO A 137 16.77 -21.29 40.24
C PRO A 137 17.24 -20.66 38.92
N ALA A 138 17.69 -19.42 39.03
CA ALA A 138 18.31 -18.66 37.95
C ALA A 138 19.66 -19.27 37.53
N PRO A 139 19.99 -19.33 36.23
CA PRO A 139 21.31 -19.74 35.79
C PRO A 139 22.36 -18.65 36.01
N SER A 140 23.51 -19.14 36.46
CA SER A 140 24.73 -18.42 36.84
C SER A 140 25.34 -17.61 35.70
N ALA A 141 25.86 -16.42 36.04
CA ALA A 141 26.56 -15.53 35.14
C ALA A 141 27.92 -16.11 34.73
N ALA A 142 28.08 -16.39 33.43
CA ALA A 142 29.38 -16.69 32.84
C ALA A 142 30.06 -15.37 32.41
N ALA A 143 31.29 -15.18 32.88
CA ALA A 143 32.15 -14.05 32.59
C ALA A 143 32.36 -13.85 31.09
N THR A 144 32.14 -12.62 30.60
CA THR A 144 32.53 -12.20 29.25
C THR A 144 33.90 -11.50 29.34
N PRO A 145 34.87 -11.82 28.48
CA PRO A 145 36.22 -11.27 28.51
C PRO A 145 36.27 -9.79 28.08
N ALA A 146 37.26 -9.09 28.62
CA ALA A 146 37.52 -7.67 28.42
C ALA A 146 37.77 -7.30 26.93
N PRO A 147 37.35 -6.09 26.49
CA PRO A 147 37.59 -5.61 25.14
C PRO A 147 39.05 -5.19 24.93
N MET A 148 39.60 -5.56 23.77
CA MET A 148 40.91 -5.10 23.29
C MET A 148 40.88 -3.58 23.00
N PRO A 149 42.01 -2.86 23.22
CA PRO A 149 42.10 -1.43 22.90
C PRO A 149 42.13 -1.19 21.39
N SER A 150 41.26 -0.29 20.90
CA SER A 150 41.30 0.20 19.53
C SER A 150 42.54 1.07 19.28
N PRO A 151 43.18 0.96 18.11
CA PRO A 151 44.32 1.78 17.74
C PRO A 151 43.93 3.25 17.52
N ALA A 152 44.82 4.15 17.94
CA ALA A 152 44.69 5.59 17.85
C ALA A 152 44.53 6.09 16.39
N PRO A 153 43.75 7.16 16.15
CA PRO A 153 43.57 7.73 14.83
C PRO A 153 44.85 8.43 14.35
N ALA A 154 45.23 8.15 13.10
CA ALA A 154 46.33 8.82 12.42
C ALA A 154 46.01 10.31 12.22
N THR A 155 46.92 11.16 12.67
CA THR A 155 46.90 12.61 12.47
C THR A 155 47.09 12.92 10.99
N TYR A 156 46.02 13.31 10.30
CA TYR A 156 46.10 13.86 8.96
C TYR A 156 46.30 15.37 9.06
N SER A 157 47.49 15.86 8.71
CA SER A 157 47.74 17.29 8.52
C SER A 157 46.99 17.78 7.28
N PRO A 158 46.16 18.84 7.38
CA PRO A 158 45.59 19.47 6.20
C PRO A 158 46.65 20.33 5.51
N SER A 159 46.86 20.05 4.21
CA SER A 159 47.62 20.92 3.31
C SER A 159 46.82 22.21 3.06
N PRO A 160 47.45 23.40 2.97
CA PRO A 160 46.75 24.66 2.85
C PRO A 160 46.13 24.83 1.45
N ALA A 161 44.84 25.15 1.41
CA ALA A 161 44.12 25.49 0.20
C ALA A 161 44.53 26.88 -0.34
N PRO A 162 44.59 27.08 -1.66
CA PRO A 162 44.81 28.39 -2.27
C PRO A 162 43.57 29.30 -2.09
N PRO A 163 43.74 30.63 -2.11
CA PRO A 163 42.66 31.59 -1.85
C PRO A 163 41.61 31.58 -2.96
N ALA A 164 40.34 31.63 -2.55
CA ALA A 164 39.18 31.71 -3.42
C ALA A 164 39.07 33.08 -4.11
N PRO A 165 38.64 33.16 -5.38
CA PRO A 165 37.99 34.34 -5.91
C PRO A 165 36.52 34.34 -5.47
N GLY A 166 36.12 35.46 -4.86
CA GLY A 166 34.77 35.68 -4.33
C GLY A 166 33.70 35.57 -5.41
N GLY A 167 32.71 34.71 -5.14
CA GLY A 167 31.46 34.61 -5.87
C GLY A 167 30.35 34.29 -4.87
N SER A 168 29.69 35.33 -4.38
CA SER A 168 28.53 35.22 -3.49
C SER A 168 27.35 34.57 -4.23
N PHE A 169 27.14 33.27 -4.02
CA PHE A 169 25.90 32.58 -4.38
C PHE A 169 25.07 32.35 -3.12
N GLY A 170 24.03 33.16 -2.95
CA GLY A 170 22.94 32.87 -2.02
C GLY A 170 22.10 31.71 -2.54
N GLY A 171 22.31 30.50 -2.02
CA GLY A 171 21.59 29.28 -2.41
C GLY A 171 21.10 28.41 -1.23
N GLY A 172 21.13 28.94 0.00
CA GLY A 172 20.86 28.14 1.21
C GLY A 172 19.38 27.98 1.60
N HIS A 173 18.49 28.87 1.17
CA HIS A 173 17.11 28.91 1.67
C HIS A 173 16.13 28.00 0.91
N GLU A 174 16.38 27.68 -0.36
CA GLU A 174 15.43 26.96 -1.22
C GLU A 174 15.44 25.43 -0.98
N SER A 175 16.61 24.88 -0.64
CA SER A 175 16.82 23.46 -0.31
C SER A 175 16.06 23.01 0.94
N VAL A 176 16.04 23.84 1.99
CA VAL A 176 15.43 23.52 3.28
C VAL A 176 13.91 23.43 3.14
N HIS A 177 13.28 24.38 2.44
CA HIS A 177 11.84 24.38 2.24
C HIS A 177 11.33 23.19 1.40
N SER A 178 12.10 22.73 0.41
CA SER A 178 11.71 21.55 -0.40
C SER A 178 11.77 20.24 0.40
N CYS A 179 12.80 20.08 1.25
CA CYS A 179 12.90 18.90 2.12
C CYS A 179 11.71 18.80 3.09
N ASP A 180 11.25 19.94 3.59
CA ASP A 180 10.11 20.04 4.51
C ASP A 180 8.79 19.68 3.83
N VAL A 181 8.56 20.10 2.58
CA VAL A 181 7.33 19.81 1.84
C VAL A 181 7.19 18.31 1.57
N LEU A 182 8.25 17.65 1.07
CA LEU A 182 8.23 16.21 0.80
C LEU A 182 8.08 15.40 2.09
N THR A 183 8.81 15.76 3.14
CA THR A 183 8.74 15.06 4.44
C THR A 183 7.36 15.17 5.05
N ARG A 184 6.74 16.35 5.00
CA ARG A 184 5.36 16.55 5.45
C ARG A 184 4.39 15.74 4.60
N ALA A 185 4.49 15.80 3.27
CA ALA A 185 3.65 15.04 2.36
C ALA A 185 3.70 13.53 2.64
N ARG A 186 4.90 13.00 2.91
CA ARG A 186 5.13 11.60 3.29
C ARG A 186 4.45 11.21 4.60
N GLY A 187 4.32 12.13 5.55
CA GLY A 187 3.70 11.87 6.86
C GLY A 187 2.18 12.07 6.90
N THR A 188 1.64 13.00 6.10
CA THR A 188 0.26 13.48 6.29
C THR A 188 -0.69 13.23 5.12
N LEU A 189 -0.19 12.99 3.90
CA LEU A 189 -1.07 12.78 2.75
C LEU A 189 -1.57 11.32 2.67
N PRO A 190 -2.64 11.05 1.89
CA PRO A 190 -3.12 9.69 1.66
C PRO A 190 -1.99 8.75 1.19
N HIS A 191 -2.08 7.50 1.63
CA HIS A 191 -1.02 6.49 1.45
C HIS A 191 -0.43 6.41 0.03
N PRO A 192 -1.24 6.43 -1.06
CA PRO A 192 -0.69 6.42 -2.42
C PRO A 192 0.32 7.54 -2.67
N VAL A 193 -0.03 8.78 -2.29
CA VAL A 193 0.84 9.95 -2.49
C VAL A 193 2.05 9.87 -1.60
N ALA A 194 1.85 9.58 -0.31
CA ALA A 194 2.94 9.48 0.65
C ALA A 194 3.98 8.42 0.24
N ARG A 195 3.51 7.25 -0.22
CA ARG A 195 4.38 6.20 -0.74
C ARG A 195 5.11 6.61 -2.02
N ALA A 196 4.45 7.31 -2.95
CA ALA A 196 5.10 7.79 -4.17
C ALA A 196 6.18 8.84 -3.85
N VAL A 197 5.93 9.75 -2.91
CA VAL A 197 6.91 10.71 -2.39
C VAL A 197 8.10 9.99 -1.72
N ARG A 198 7.85 8.93 -0.93
CA ARG A 198 8.92 8.09 -0.37
C ARG A 198 9.78 7.48 -1.47
N THR A 199 9.18 6.94 -2.54
CA THR A 199 9.92 6.39 -3.69
C THR A 199 10.81 7.45 -4.33
N LEU A 200 10.31 8.66 -4.53
CA LEU A 200 11.10 9.79 -5.01
C LEU A 200 12.28 10.11 -4.09
N GLN A 201 12.07 10.17 -2.77
CA GLN A 201 13.13 10.46 -1.80
C GLN A 201 14.21 9.38 -1.72
N LEU A 202 13.84 8.12 -1.98
CA LEU A 202 14.75 6.97 -1.93
C LEU A 202 15.44 6.68 -3.27
N ALA A 203 15.10 7.40 -4.33
CA ALA A 203 15.69 7.16 -5.64
C ALA A 203 17.19 7.57 -5.65
N PRO A 204 18.10 6.62 -5.91
CA PRO A 204 19.56 6.80 -5.76
C PRO A 204 20.19 7.66 -6.86
N THR A 205 19.60 7.71 -8.05
CA THR A 205 20.14 8.41 -9.22
C THR A 205 19.22 9.54 -9.66
N ALA A 206 19.74 10.56 -10.35
CA ALA A 206 18.89 11.66 -10.80
C ALA A 206 17.89 11.18 -11.86
N LYS A 207 18.26 10.17 -12.65
CA LYS A 207 17.36 9.51 -13.61
C LYS A 207 16.20 8.80 -12.91
N GLU A 208 16.46 8.05 -11.84
CA GLU A 208 15.40 7.41 -11.06
C GLU A 208 14.53 8.44 -10.32
N GLN A 209 15.13 9.52 -9.81
CA GLN A 209 14.39 10.62 -9.21
C GLN A 209 13.46 11.31 -10.23
N TYR A 210 13.91 11.49 -11.47
CA TYR A 210 13.09 12.04 -12.54
C TYR A 210 11.85 11.19 -12.79
N ASP A 211 12.02 9.89 -13.00
CA ASP A 211 10.91 8.96 -13.24
C ASP A 211 9.96 8.91 -12.02
N ALA A 212 10.52 8.80 -10.81
CA ALA A 212 9.74 8.77 -9.57
C ALA A 212 8.98 10.07 -9.30
N LEU A 213 9.52 11.23 -9.70
CA LEU A 213 8.85 12.53 -9.57
C LEU A 213 7.62 12.58 -10.47
N LEU A 214 7.74 12.15 -11.73
CA LEU A 214 6.62 12.15 -12.66
C LEU A 214 5.53 11.14 -12.25
N ASP A 215 5.91 9.98 -11.70
CA ASP A 215 4.97 9.00 -11.15
C ASP A 215 4.29 9.52 -9.87
N ALA A 216 5.00 10.25 -9.01
CA ALA A 216 4.42 10.89 -7.83
C ALA A 216 3.44 12.01 -8.21
N ALA A 217 3.73 12.78 -9.26
CA ALA A 217 2.83 13.79 -9.81
C ALA A 217 1.54 13.17 -10.37
N GLU A 218 1.64 12.08 -11.14
CA GLU A 218 0.48 11.33 -11.63
C GLU A 218 -0.34 10.76 -10.46
N THR A 219 0.34 10.16 -9.47
CA THR A 219 -0.31 9.62 -8.26
C THR A 219 -1.06 10.69 -7.48
N LEU A 220 -0.49 11.90 -7.35
CA LEU A 220 -1.15 13.05 -6.73
C LEU A 220 -2.41 13.43 -7.50
N ALA A 221 -2.32 13.57 -8.82
CA ALA A 221 -3.46 13.92 -9.67
C ALA A 221 -4.59 12.89 -9.56
N ILE A 222 -4.26 11.59 -9.59
CA ILE A 222 -5.23 10.50 -9.42
C ILE A 222 -5.89 10.61 -8.04
N THR A 223 -5.09 10.73 -6.97
CA THR A 223 -5.58 10.74 -5.58
C THR A 223 -6.55 11.90 -5.34
N ILE A 224 -6.22 13.11 -5.81
CA ILE A 224 -7.12 14.27 -5.74
C ILE A 224 -8.41 13.98 -6.53
N SER A 225 -8.27 13.44 -7.75
CA SER A 225 -9.40 13.21 -8.64
C SER A 225 -10.38 12.17 -8.10
N VAL A 226 -9.89 11.02 -7.63
CA VAL A 226 -10.77 9.96 -7.10
C VAL A 226 -11.42 10.37 -5.78
N THR A 227 -10.74 11.18 -4.97
CA THR A 227 -11.34 11.76 -3.75
C THR A 227 -12.48 12.70 -4.12
N ALA A 228 -12.25 13.63 -5.06
CA ALA A 228 -13.29 14.53 -5.55
C ALA A 228 -14.46 13.78 -6.21
N ALA A 229 -14.17 12.72 -6.99
CA ALA A 229 -15.18 11.92 -7.67
C ALA A 229 -16.08 11.18 -6.68
N ALA A 230 -15.52 10.61 -5.61
CA ALA A 230 -16.30 9.95 -4.55
C ALA A 230 -17.26 10.93 -3.85
N LEU A 231 -16.78 12.14 -3.55
CA LEU A 231 -17.59 13.17 -2.91
C LEU A 231 -18.68 13.73 -3.83
N LEU A 232 -18.38 13.89 -5.13
CA LEU A 232 -19.39 14.23 -6.13
C LEU A 232 -20.43 13.12 -6.26
N ARG A 233 -20.02 11.84 -6.19
CA ARG A 233 -20.97 10.72 -6.22
C ARG A 233 -21.89 10.74 -5.01
N ALA A 234 -21.35 10.93 -3.81
CA ALA A 234 -22.16 11.07 -2.61
C ALA A 234 -23.15 12.24 -2.71
N ALA A 235 -22.71 13.39 -3.24
CA ALA A 235 -23.60 14.54 -3.45
C ALA A 235 -24.65 14.29 -4.56
N TYR A 236 -24.37 13.42 -5.53
CA TYR A 236 -25.33 13.02 -6.56
C TYR A 236 -26.39 12.05 -6.02
N GLU A 237 -25.97 11.13 -5.16
CA GLU A 237 -26.82 10.10 -4.51
C GLU A 237 -27.62 10.64 -3.32
N ASP A 238 -27.28 11.81 -2.79
CA ASP A 238 -28.00 12.45 -1.69
C ASP A 238 -29.30 13.08 -2.18
N ASP A 239 -30.44 12.50 -1.80
CA ASP A 239 -31.80 12.97 -2.15
C ASP A 239 -32.09 14.38 -1.62
N ALA A 240 -31.46 14.78 -0.51
CA ALA A 240 -31.63 16.11 0.09
C ALA A 240 -30.77 17.18 -0.58
N ALA A 241 -29.88 16.81 -1.51
CA ALA A 241 -29.04 17.78 -2.22
C ALA A 241 -29.85 18.69 -3.15
N ASP A 242 -29.44 19.96 -3.19
CA ASP A 242 -29.92 20.95 -4.14
C ASP A 242 -29.81 20.45 -5.60
N GLU A 243 -30.82 20.74 -6.43
CA GLU A 243 -30.93 20.21 -7.79
C GLU A 243 -29.75 20.65 -8.67
N ASP A 244 -29.30 21.90 -8.51
CA ASP A 244 -28.15 22.43 -9.25
C ASP A 244 -26.85 21.70 -8.88
N ARG A 245 -26.69 21.35 -7.59
CA ARG A 245 -25.55 20.56 -7.10
C ARG A 245 -25.58 19.14 -7.66
N ARG A 246 -26.74 18.49 -7.65
CA ARG A 246 -26.93 17.14 -8.22
C ARG A 246 -26.67 17.16 -9.73
N ARG A 247 -27.19 18.14 -10.45
CA ARG A 247 -26.99 18.32 -11.89
C ARG A 247 -25.51 18.53 -12.23
N TYR A 248 -24.82 19.38 -11.47
CA TYR A 248 -23.38 19.59 -11.61
C TYR A 248 -22.60 18.30 -11.37
N ALA A 249 -22.86 17.59 -10.26
CA ALA A 249 -22.18 16.34 -9.93
C ALA A 249 -22.40 15.29 -11.01
N GLY A 250 -23.64 15.12 -11.47
CA GLY A 250 -24.00 14.20 -12.55
C GLY A 250 -23.24 14.49 -13.84
N ALA A 251 -23.15 15.75 -14.25
CA ALA A 251 -22.41 16.15 -15.44
C ALA A 251 -20.91 15.81 -15.33
N ARG A 252 -20.28 16.07 -14.17
CA ARG A 252 -18.86 15.78 -13.96
C ARG A 252 -18.57 14.29 -13.87
N LEU A 253 -19.45 13.51 -13.24
CA LEU A 253 -19.33 12.06 -13.18
C LEU A 253 -19.53 11.42 -14.56
N ALA A 254 -20.44 11.95 -15.38
CA ALA A 254 -20.63 11.49 -16.76
C ALA A 254 -19.39 11.71 -17.65
N GLU A 255 -18.73 12.85 -17.51
CA GLU A 255 -17.46 13.11 -18.19
C GLU A 255 -16.36 12.13 -17.75
N LEU A 256 -16.28 11.82 -16.45
CA LEU A 256 -15.29 10.86 -15.94
C LEU A 256 -15.59 9.43 -16.41
N ARG A 257 -16.86 9.01 -16.39
CA ARG A 257 -17.32 7.72 -16.93
C ARG A 257 -16.89 7.54 -18.38
N LYS A 258 -17.08 8.57 -19.22
CA LYS A 258 -16.63 8.55 -20.62
C LYS A 258 -15.13 8.25 -20.71
N GLY A 259 -14.32 8.87 -19.86
CA GLY A 259 -12.88 8.61 -19.75
C GLY A 259 -12.55 7.15 -19.46
N PHE A 260 -13.22 6.52 -18.49
CA PHE A 260 -13.00 5.11 -18.15
C PHE A 260 -13.41 4.14 -19.26
N VAL A 261 -14.47 4.46 -20.00
CA VAL A 261 -15.06 3.58 -21.01
C VAL A 261 -14.32 3.63 -22.35
N GLU A 262 -13.86 4.81 -22.77
CA GLU A 262 -13.32 4.97 -24.12
C GLU A 262 -11.82 4.66 -24.22
N ARG A 263 -11.01 5.29 -23.37
CA ARG A 263 -9.53 5.28 -23.50
C ARG A 263 -8.82 4.79 -22.24
N GLY A 264 -9.52 4.82 -21.10
CA GLY A 264 -8.92 4.65 -19.79
C GLY A 264 -8.45 5.98 -19.20
N ALA A 265 -8.41 6.03 -17.87
CA ALA A 265 -8.03 7.19 -17.09
C ALA A 265 -6.51 7.23 -16.91
N MET A 266 -5.85 7.94 -17.82
CA MET A 266 -4.41 8.26 -17.77
C MET A 266 -4.19 9.61 -17.08
N PHE A 267 -2.93 9.98 -16.81
CA PHE A 267 -2.58 11.29 -16.25
C PHE A 267 -3.35 12.46 -16.88
N GLY A 268 -3.41 12.52 -18.23
CA GLY A 268 -4.14 13.57 -18.94
C GLY A 268 -5.66 13.56 -18.72
N THR A 269 -6.27 12.38 -18.53
CA THR A 269 -7.70 12.26 -18.19
C THR A 269 -7.96 12.91 -16.84
N TRP A 270 -7.13 12.61 -15.84
CA TRP A 270 -7.27 13.13 -14.48
C TRP A 270 -7.07 14.64 -14.41
N THR A 271 -5.99 15.19 -14.97
CA THR A 271 -5.75 16.64 -14.87
C THR A 271 -6.75 17.46 -15.68
N THR A 272 -7.19 16.96 -16.83
CA THR A 272 -8.22 17.62 -17.65
C THR A 272 -9.57 17.63 -16.91
N TRP A 273 -9.92 16.50 -16.28
CA TRP A 273 -11.16 16.42 -15.50
C TRP A 273 -11.10 17.34 -14.26
N LEU A 274 -9.99 17.37 -13.52
CA LEU A 274 -9.78 18.30 -12.40
C LEU A 274 -9.93 19.76 -12.80
N GLY A 275 -9.35 20.17 -13.94
CA GLY A 275 -9.48 21.54 -14.44
C GLY A 275 -10.93 21.96 -14.72
N ARG A 276 -11.81 21.01 -15.00
CA ARG A 276 -13.24 21.26 -15.23
C ARG A 276 -14.07 21.33 -13.96
N LEU A 277 -13.49 21.04 -12.80
CA LEU A 277 -14.17 21.18 -11.51
C LEU A 277 -14.21 22.65 -11.02
N GLY A 278 -13.36 23.52 -11.58
CA GLY A 278 -13.19 24.93 -11.14
C GLY A 278 -14.44 25.83 -11.16
N PRO A 279 -15.32 25.80 -12.18
CA PRO A 279 -16.56 26.59 -12.16
C PRO A 279 -17.63 25.81 -11.41
N LEU A 280 -17.63 25.88 -10.08
CA LEU A 280 -18.80 25.48 -9.31
C LEU A 280 -19.91 26.53 -9.45
N PRO A 281 -21.19 26.13 -9.30
CA PRO A 281 -22.28 27.08 -9.13
C PRO A 281 -21.95 28.08 -8.01
N ALA A 282 -22.34 29.35 -8.17
CA ALA A 282 -21.91 30.48 -7.33
C ALA A 282 -22.15 30.30 -5.82
N ASN A 283 -22.99 29.34 -5.42
CA ASN A 283 -23.35 29.05 -4.02
C ASN A 283 -23.05 27.59 -3.59
N SER A 284 -22.34 26.80 -4.39
CA SER A 284 -22.01 25.42 -4.00
C SER A 284 -20.71 25.39 -3.21
N PRO A 285 -20.73 25.02 -1.91
CA PRO A 285 -19.49 24.72 -1.19
C PRO A 285 -18.77 23.61 -1.97
N GLY A 286 -17.47 23.79 -2.19
CA GLY A 286 -16.67 22.80 -2.90
C GLY A 286 -16.79 21.40 -2.29
N PRO A 287 -16.44 20.34 -3.04
CA PRO A 287 -16.52 18.98 -2.52
C PRO A 287 -15.70 18.80 -1.24
N LEU A 288 -14.67 19.65 -1.05
CA LEU A 288 -13.76 19.64 0.09
C LEU A 288 -13.42 21.08 0.54
N PRO A 289 -13.33 21.35 1.86
CA PRO A 289 -12.73 22.58 2.35
C PRO A 289 -11.31 22.77 1.79
N GLY A 290 -11.00 23.96 1.28
CA GLY A 290 -9.68 24.26 0.69
C GLY A 290 -9.43 23.72 -0.72
N PHE A 291 -10.33 22.92 -1.29
CA PHE A 291 -10.17 22.37 -2.64
C PHE A 291 -10.33 23.41 -3.75
N LEU A 292 -11.37 24.24 -3.71
CA LEU A 292 -11.55 25.29 -4.72
C LEU A 292 -10.42 26.31 -4.71
N PRO A 293 -9.97 26.83 -3.55
CA PRO A 293 -8.79 27.67 -3.50
C PRO A 293 -7.53 26.99 -4.05
N ALA A 294 -7.40 25.67 -3.89
CA ALA A 294 -6.27 24.92 -4.44
C ALA A 294 -6.33 24.80 -5.97
N LEU A 295 -7.53 24.65 -6.55
CA LEU A 295 -7.76 24.67 -8.00
C LEU A 295 -7.59 26.06 -8.60
N ALA A 296 -7.99 27.11 -7.87
CA ALA A 296 -7.89 28.48 -8.33
C ALA A 296 -6.42 28.90 -8.49
N GLY A 297 -6.06 29.29 -9.71
CA GLY A 297 -4.85 30.06 -9.96
C GLY A 297 -5.08 31.53 -9.62
N SER A 298 -4.00 32.26 -9.37
CA SER A 298 -3.98 33.73 -9.35
C SER A 298 -2.93 34.23 -10.33
N PRO A 299 -3.01 35.48 -10.81
CA PRO A 299 -1.94 36.06 -11.61
C PRO A 299 -0.59 35.92 -10.88
N GLY A 300 0.37 35.21 -11.51
CA GLY A 300 1.68 34.92 -10.91
C GLY A 300 1.74 33.74 -9.93
N SER A 301 0.62 33.08 -9.63
CA SER A 301 0.55 31.93 -8.73
C SER A 301 -0.30 30.82 -9.37
N PRO A 302 0.33 29.88 -10.13
CA PRO A 302 -0.40 28.84 -10.86
C PRO A 302 -1.22 27.97 -9.91
N GLY A 303 -2.42 27.58 -10.32
CA GLY A 303 -3.25 26.65 -9.54
C GLY A 303 -2.66 25.24 -9.55
N ILE A 304 -3.17 24.34 -8.69
CA ILE A 304 -2.67 22.96 -8.65
C ILE A 304 -2.81 22.24 -9.99
N VAL A 305 -3.84 22.56 -10.78
CA VAL A 305 -4.07 21.98 -12.10
C VAL A 305 -3.01 22.44 -13.10
N ASP A 306 -2.56 23.70 -13.01
CA ASP A 306 -1.52 24.24 -13.88
C ASP A 306 -0.17 23.56 -13.59
N ASP A 307 0.19 23.43 -12.31
CA ASP A 307 1.40 22.71 -11.89
C ASP A 307 1.36 21.25 -12.36
N LEU A 308 0.24 20.54 -12.18
CA LEU A 308 0.08 19.16 -12.65
C LEU A 308 0.08 19.05 -14.19
N ASN A 309 -0.45 20.04 -14.90
CA ASN A 309 -0.43 20.07 -16.36
C ASN A 309 0.99 20.31 -16.91
N SER A 310 1.81 21.11 -16.21
CA SER A 310 3.23 21.28 -16.53
C SER A 310 3.98 19.94 -16.42
N LEU A 311 3.78 19.22 -15.30
CA LEU A 311 4.38 17.90 -15.06
C LEU A 311 3.88 16.83 -16.04
N ARG A 312 2.59 16.88 -16.40
CA ARG A 312 2.04 16.06 -17.48
C ARG A 312 2.70 16.36 -18.81
N GLY A 313 2.95 17.63 -19.11
CA GLY A 313 3.67 18.06 -20.32
C GLY A 313 5.06 17.44 -20.38
N GLU A 314 5.78 17.43 -19.26
CA GLU A 314 7.08 16.77 -19.16
C GLU A 314 7.00 15.25 -19.36
N ARG A 315 6.02 14.58 -18.75
CA ARG A 315 5.81 13.14 -18.95
C ARG A 315 5.52 12.81 -20.42
N ASN A 316 4.70 13.61 -21.09
CA ASN A 316 4.39 13.43 -22.51
C ASN A 316 5.64 13.64 -23.37
N ARG A 317 6.43 14.69 -23.10
CA ARG A 317 7.69 14.96 -23.77
C ARG A 317 8.66 13.77 -23.65
N ALA A 318 8.82 13.21 -22.45
CA ALA A 318 9.64 12.02 -22.23
C ALA A 318 9.11 10.79 -22.99
N ALA A 319 7.80 10.57 -22.99
CA ALA A 319 7.16 9.47 -23.72
C ALA A 319 7.32 9.60 -25.25
N HIS A 320 7.48 10.82 -25.77
CA HIS A 320 7.73 11.10 -27.17
C HIS A 320 9.23 11.14 -27.55
N GLY A 321 10.09 10.60 -26.70
CA GLY A 321 11.51 10.37 -27.01
C GLY A 321 12.48 11.45 -26.52
N ASP A 322 11.98 12.54 -25.92
CA ASP A 322 12.80 13.57 -25.27
C ASP A 322 12.96 13.28 -23.77
N LYS A 323 13.26 12.02 -23.44
CA LYS A 323 13.62 11.60 -22.08
C LYS A 323 15.08 11.97 -21.82
N PRO A 324 15.44 12.50 -20.63
CA PRO A 324 16.83 12.85 -20.34
C PRO A 324 17.75 11.63 -20.49
N LYS A 325 18.87 11.84 -21.20
CA LYS A 325 19.79 10.78 -21.63
C LYS A 325 21.00 10.64 -20.70
N SER A 326 21.31 11.68 -19.93
CA SER A 326 22.47 11.73 -19.04
C SER A 326 22.09 12.12 -17.61
N GLU A 327 22.92 11.75 -16.63
CA GLU A 327 22.72 12.12 -15.21
C GLU A 327 22.64 13.64 -14.99
N PRO A 328 23.53 14.48 -15.58
CA PRO A 328 23.43 15.94 -15.42
C PRO A 328 22.12 16.52 -15.99
N GLU A 329 21.67 15.99 -17.12
CA GLU A 329 20.40 16.38 -17.74
C GLU A 329 19.20 15.96 -16.87
N SER A 330 19.19 14.72 -16.37
CA SER A 330 18.17 14.26 -15.43
C SER A 330 18.14 15.13 -14.17
N ALA A 331 19.30 15.47 -13.61
CA ALA A 331 19.39 16.34 -12.43
C ALA A 331 18.84 17.74 -12.70
N LEU A 332 19.08 18.30 -13.90
CA LEU A 332 18.48 19.57 -14.32
C LEU A 332 16.96 19.47 -14.40
N ARG A 333 16.43 18.46 -15.12
CA ARG A 333 14.99 18.25 -15.27
C ARG A 333 14.30 18.02 -13.93
N VAL A 334 14.93 17.28 -13.00
CA VAL A 334 14.41 17.11 -11.63
C VAL A 334 14.29 18.44 -10.93
N ARG A 335 15.31 19.31 -10.97
CA ARG A 335 15.25 20.64 -10.33
C ARG A 335 14.11 21.49 -10.90
N GLU A 336 13.95 21.51 -12.22
CA GLU A 336 12.90 22.28 -12.90
C GLU A 336 11.50 21.77 -12.55
N CYS A 337 11.28 20.45 -12.62
CA CYS A 337 9.99 19.84 -12.33
C CYS A 337 9.61 19.92 -10.85
N ARG A 338 10.61 19.89 -9.96
CA ARG A 338 10.39 19.89 -8.51
C ARG A 338 9.71 21.15 -8.01
N ILE A 339 9.92 22.29 -8.66
CA ILE A 339 9.22 23.54 -8.32
C ILE A 339 7.70 23.37 -8.48
N ALA A 340 7.24 22.87 -9.62
CA ALA A 340 5.82 22.62 -9.86
C ALA A 340 5.27 21.54 -8.92
N PHE A 341 6.05 20.48 -8.70
CA PHE A 341 5.63 19.38 -7.83
C PHE A 341 5.48 19.79 -6.36
N ASP A 342 6.44 20.54 -5.80
CA ASP A 342 6.39 21.02 -4.42
C ASP A 342 5.22 22.00 -4.20
N ARG A 343 4.94 22.88 -5.18
CA ARG A 343 3.75 23.74 -5.15
C ARG A 343 2.45 22.92 -5.19
N ALA A 344 2.38 21.92 -6.07
CA ALA A 344 1.21 21.04 -6.15
C ALA A 344 0.97 20.29 -4.83
N LEU A 345 2.02 19.75 -4.19
CA LEU A 345 1.94 19.13 -2.87
C LEU A 345 1.51 20.11 -1.79
N GLY A 346 2.05 21.33 -1.82
CA GLY A 346 1.68 22.41 -0.90
C GLY A 346 0.21 22.79 -1.01
N ARG A 347 -0.34 22.83 -2.22
CA ARG A 347 -1.78 23.10 -2.47
C ARG A 347 -2.66 21.90 -2.14
N ALA A 348 -2.16 20.67 -2.29
CA ALA A 348 -2.89 19.45 -1.97
C ALA A 348 -3.09 19.20 -0.46
N ARG A 349 -2.64 20.11 0.41
CA ARG A 349 -2.76 19.98 1.87
C ARG A 349 -4.20 19.86 2.37
N PHE A 350 -5.19 20.28 1.58
CA PHE A 350 -6.60 20.04 1.92
C PHE A 350 -6.92 18.55 2.09
N LEU A 351 -6.18 17.64 1.44
CA LEU A 351 -6.37 16.19 1.60
C LEU A 351 -6.08 15.70 3.03
N VAL A 352 -5.31 16.46 3.82
CA VAL A 352 -5.06 16.14 5.24
C VAL A 352 -6.35 16.26 6.06
N ALA A 353 -7.24 17.17 5.69
CA ALA A 353 -8.53 17.36 6.38
C ALA A 353 -9.54 16.26 6.04
N THR A 354 -9.29 15.45 5.00
CA THR A 354 -10.17 14.37 4.54
C THR A 354 -9.39 13.08 4.37
N PRO A 355 -9.01 12.45 5.49
CA PRO A 355 -8.17 11.26 5.45
C PRO A 355 -8.90 10.10 4.78
N TRP A 356 -8.13 9.25 4.11
CA TRP A 356 -8.63 7.98 3.62
C TRP A 356 -8.66 6.97 4.77
N LEU A 357 -9.73 6.20 4.86
CA LEU A 357 -9.94 5.14 5.84
C LEU A 357 -10.05 3.81 5.11
N LEU A 358 -9.34 2.79 5.58
CA LEU A 358 -9.56 1.40 5.18
C LEU A 358 -10.39 0.72 6.28
N THR A 359 -11.66 0.43 6.01
CA THR A 359 -12.53 -0.23 6.97
C THR A 359 -12.10 -1.68 7.22
N VAL A 360 -12.16 -2.11 8.47
CA VAL A 360 -11.80 -3.48 8.90
C VAL A 360 -13.03 -4.24 9.35
N SER A 361 -13.87 -3.59 10.15
CA SER A 361 -15.11 -4.20 10.63
C SER A 361 -16.17 -3.14 10.91
N CYS A 362 -17.41 -3.46 10.57
CA CYS A 362 -18.61 -2.71 10.94
C CYS A 362 -19.55 -3.63 11.74
N THR A 363 -19.98 -3.22 12.94
CA THR A 363 -20.86 -4.04 13.79
C THR A 363 -22.00 -3.20 14.32
N TYR A 364 -23.24 -3.66 14.07
CA TYR A 364 -24.44 -2.98 14.54
C TYR A 364 -24.56 -3.05 16.07
N GLN A 365 -24.84 -1.91 16.70
CA GLN A 365 -25.09 -1.78 18.13
C GLN A 365 -26.57 -1.52 18.38
N HIS A 366 -27.28 -2.56 18.85
CA HIS A 366 -28.73 -2.49 19.01
C HIS A 366 -29.21 -1.39 19.97
N ARG A 367 -28.43 -1.07 21.02
CA ARG A 367 -28.85 -0.08 22.04
C ARG A 367 -28.76 1.37 21.56
N SER A 368 -27.75 1.70 20.76
CA SER A 368 -27.55 3.04 20.21
C SER A 368 -28.18 3.21 18.84
N HIS A 369 -28.63 2.12 18.21
CA HIS A 369 -29.06 2.07 16.81
C HIS A 369 -27.99 2.52 15.81
N ASP A 370 -26.72 2.52 16.22
CA ASP A 370 -25.57 2.91 15.40
C ASP A 370 -24.70 1.71 15.02
N PHE A 371 -23.75 1.93 14.12
CA PHE A 371 -22.71 1.00 13.75
C PHE A 371 -21.39 1.39 14.39
N HIS A 372 -20.77 0.44 15.07
CA HIS A 372 -19.40 0.57 15.57
C HIS A 372 -18.43 0.18 14.45
N VAL A 373 -17.64 1.15 14.00
CA VAL A 373 -16.73 1.00 12.88
C VAL A 373 -15.29 0.99 13.39
N ILE A 374 -14.55 -0.05 12.99
CA ILE A 374 -13.09 -0.11 13.11
C ILE A 374 -12.52 0.09 11.72
N ALA A 375 -11.68 1.10 11.58
CA ALA A 375 -10.97 1.41 10.35
C ALA A 375 -9.47 1.61 10.62
N ARG A 376 -8.70 1.77 9.56
CA ARG A 376 -7.31 2.18 9.63
C ARG A 376 -7.10 3.45 8.82
N ASP A 377 -6.35 4.40 9.37
CA ASP A 377 -6.00 5.66 8.71
C ASP A 377 -5.00 5.39 7.60
N ALA A 378 -5.48 5.37 6.36
CA ALA A 378 -4.70 5.13 5.15
C ALA A 378 -3.91 6.39 4.74
N THR A 379 -3.15 6.92 5.69
CA THR A 379 -2.28 8.09 5.58
C THR A 379 -0.84 7.69 5.85
N GLY A 380 0.09 8.40 5.24
CA GLY A 380 1.51 8.12 5.42
C GLY A 380 2.05 7.01 4.51
N ASP A 381 3.38 6.89 4.45
CA ASP A 381 4.07 6.00 3.51
C ASP A 381 4.20 4.55 3.98
N HIS A 382 3.84 4.28 5.23
CA HIS A 382 3.88 2.93 5.81
C HIS A 382 2.56 2.17 5.58
N PRO A 383 2.60 0.86 5.27
CA PRO A 383 1.39 0.06 5.08
C PRO A 383 0.67 -0.31 6.40
N ASP A 384 1.37 -0.17 7.54
CA ASP A 384 0.76 -0.34 8.87
C ASP A 384 0.10 0.97 9.29
N PHE A 385 -1.18 1.08 8.95
CA PHE A 385 -2.02 2.22 9.23
C PHE A 385 -2.46 2.25 10.70
N GLU A 386 -2.54 3.46 11.26
CA GLU A 386 -3.05 3.68 12.63
C GLU A 386 -4.52 3.24 12.71
N ARG A 387 -4.88 2.56 13.80
CA ARG A 387 -6.24 2.09 14.01
C ARG A 387 -7.12 3.24 14.48
N ARG A 388 -8.26 3.44 13.81
CA ARG A 388 -9.31 4.38 14.18
C ARG A 388 -10.60 3.65 14.53
N ILE A 389 -11.29 4.16 15.55
CA ILE A 389 -12.60 3.63 15.99
C ILE A 389 -13.57 4.80 16.05
N PHE A 390 -14.76 4.64 15.49
CA PHE A 390 -15.83 5.63 15.53
C PHE A 390 -17.20 4.96 15.41
N THR A 391 -18.26 5.69 15.74
CA THR A 391 -19.65 5.27 15.52
C THR A 391 -20.23 5.95 14.29
N TRP A 392 -21.14 5.28 13.59
CA TRP A 392 -21.77 5.81 12.40
C TRP A 392 -23.22 5.34 12.27
N GLU A 393 -24.10 6.20 11.75
CA GLU A 393 -25.54 5.90 11.58
C GLU A 393 -25.81 4.87 10.47
N ARG A 394 -24.89 4.69 9.52
CA ARG A 394 -25.07 3.82 8.35
C ARG A 394 -24.06 2.67 8.34
N PRO A 395 -24.41 1.52 7.77
CA PRO A 395 -23.45 0.44 7.60
C PRO A 395 -22.35 0.85 6.62
N VAL A 396 -21.10 0.51 6.95
CA VAL A 396 -19.97 0.54 6.02
C VAL A 396 -19.54 -0.89 5.70
N GLU A 397 -19.04 -1.11 4.48
CA GLU A 397 -18.52 -2.42 4.06
C GLU A 397 -17.10 -2.62 4.63
N ASN A 398 -16.71 -3.87 4.86
CA ASN A 398 -15.36 -4.21 5.30
C ASN A 398 -14.38 -4.19 4.12
N ASP A 399 -13.09 -4.00 4.41
CA ASP A 399 -12.00 -4.02 3.42
C ASP A 399 -12.16 -3.00 2.28
N MET A 400 -12.91 -1.92 2.52
CA MET A 400 -13.17 -0.86 1.56
C MET A 400 -12.50 0.45 1.97
N PHE A 401 -12.12 1.24 0.95
CA PHE A 401 -11.61 2.58 1.15
C PHE A 401 -12.76 3.58 1.22
N TYR A 402 -12.69 4.47 2.22
CA TYR A 402 -13.59 5.60 2.42
C TYR A 402 -12.76 6.89 2.50
N VAL A 403 -13.33 8.02 2.10
CA VAL A 403 -12.85 9.34 2.52
C VAL A 403 -13.68 9.79 3.71
N HIS A 404 -13.03 10.23 4.78
CA HIS A 404 -13.72 10.79 5.94
C HIS A 404 -14.04 12.26 5.69
N GLY A 405 -15.24 12.53 5.18
CA GLY A 405 -15.72 13.88 4.90
C GLY A 405 -16.41 14.53 6.11
N PRO A 406 -16.83 15.80 5.98
CA PRO A 406 -17.55 16.52 7.04
C PRO A 406 -18.89 15.87 7.42
N ALA A 407 -19.55 15.23 6.45
CA ALA A 407 -20.80 14.51 6.64
C ALA A 407 -20.60 13.01 6.94
N GLY A 408 -19.37 12.60 7.28
CA GLY A 408 -19.01 11.22 7.57
C GLY A 408 -18.29 10.48 6.44
N PRO A 409 -18.13 9.14 6.58
CA PRO A 409 -17.40 8.31 5.63
C PRO A 409 -18.14 8.19 4.29
N VAL A 410 -17.46 8.56 3.20
CA VAL A 410 -17.93 8.41 1.82
C VAL A 410 -17.10 7.33 1.11
N PRO A 411 -17.71 6.30 0.52
CA PRO A 411 -16.96 5.22 -0.14
C PRO A 411 -16.17 5.76 -1.34
N LEU A 412 -14.91 5.36 -1.46
CA LEU A 412 -14.06 5.67 -2.62
C LEU A 412 -14.29 4.69 -3.78
N SER A 413 -14.95 3.55 -3.54
CA SER A 413 -15.46 2.67 -4.61
C SER A 413 -16.49 3.44 -5.45
N PRO A 414 -16.56 3.24 -6.79
CA PRO A 414 -15.76 2.31 -7.59
C PRO A 414 -14.44 2.90 -8.08
N PHE A 415 -14.04 4.09 -7.64
CA PHE A 415 -12.84 4.76 -8.14
C PHE A 415 -11.55 4.18 -7.54
N VAL A 416 -11.61 3.72 -6.30
CA VAL A 416 -10.51 3.09 -5.57
C VAL A 416 -10.99 1.79 -4.94
N ALA A 417 -10.14 0.76 -4.97
CA ALA A 417 -10.40 -0.50 -4.30
C ALA A 417 -9.13 -1.08 -3.68
N ASN A 418 -9.33 -1.91 -2.67
CA ASN A 418 -8.30 -2.77 -2.10
C ASN A 418 -8.35 -4.11 -2.86
N SER A 419 -7.33 -4.45 -3.63
CA SER A 419 -7.38 -5.62 -4.52
C SER A 419 -6.12 -6.45 -4.46
N PHE A 420 -6.26 -7.77 -4.48
CA PHE A 420 -5.13 -8.69 -4.49
C PHE A 420 -4.44 -8.67 -5.86
N CYS A 421 -3.18 -8.27 -5.88
CA CYS A 421 -2.35 -8.31 -7.08
C CYS A 421 -1.66 -9.68 -7.17
N GLU A 422 -1.96 -10.47 -8.20
CA GLU A 422 -1.35 -11.79 -8.38
C GLU A 422 0.16 -11.72 -8.68
N GLN A 423 0.60 -10.65 -9.33
CA GLN A 423 2.01 -10.43 -9.66
C GLN A 423 2.81 -10.10 -8.40
N CYS A 424 2.30 -9.21 -7.54
CA CYS A 424 2.95 -8.84 -6.29
C CYS A 424 2.67 -9.82 -5.14
N ARG A 425 1.64 -10.65 -5.26
CA ARG A 425 1.16 -11.60 -4.24
C ARG A 425 0.79 -10.95 -2.91
N GLN A 426 0.23 -9.75 -3.00
CA GLN A 426 -0.21 -8.97 -1.85
C GLN A 426 -1.41 -8.11 -2.26
N THR A 427 -2.17 -7.65 -1.28
CA THR A 427 -3.22 -6.68 -1.53
C THR A 427 -2.60 -5.30 -1.77
N GLU A 428 -3.08 -4.61 -2.79
CA GLU A 428 -2.62 -3.27 -3.16
C GLU A 428 -3.80 -2.30 -3.20
N VAL A 429 -3.48 -1.02 -2.96
CA VAL A 429 -4.39 0.09 -3.24
C VAL A 429 -4.40 0.31 -4.75
N CYS A 430 -5.58 0.22 -5.35
CA CYS A 430 -5.75 0.31 -6.78
C CYS A 430 -6.78 1.38 -7.13
N TYR A 431 -6.57 2.05 -8.26
CA TYR A 431 -7.55 2.96 -8.84
C TYR A 431 -8.14 2.36 -10.12
N THR A 432 -9.38 2.73 -10.43
CA THR A 432 -10.00 2.32 -11.69
C THR A 432 -9.28 2.97 -12.87
N TYR A 433 -8.76 2.13 -13.76
CA TYR A 433 -8.09 2.58 -14.97
C TYR A 433 -9.05 2.60 -16.15
N ARG A 434 -9.78 1.50 -16.41
CA ARG A 434 -10.74 1.44 -17.52
C ARG A 434 -11.82 0.39 -17.25
N THR A 435 -12.92 0.48 -17.97
CA THR A 435 -13.95 -0.57 -18.01
C THR A 435 -14.39 -0.82 -19.44
N ALA A 436 -14.81 -2.04 -19.74
CA ALA A 436 -15.42 -2.34 -21.03
C ALA A 436 -16.77 -1.61 -21.18
N LYS A 437 -17.07 -1.15 -22.41
CA LYS A 437 -18.22 -0.29 -22.72
C LYS A 437 -19.57 -0.91 -22.38
N ASN A 438 -19.74 -2.18 -22.72
CA ASN A 438 -21.04 -2.85 -22.63
C ASN A 438 -21.12 -3.72 -21.37
N GLU A 439 -20.22 -4.69 -21.26
CA GLU A 439 -20.20 -5.67 -20.18
C GLU A 439 -18.76 -6.08 -19.88
N GLY A 440 -18.54 -6.60 -18.67
CA GLY A 440 -17.26 -7.16 -18.26
C GLY A 440 -16.61 -6.41 -17.09
N PRO A 441 -15.44 -6.90 -16.65
CA PRO A 441 -14.75 -6.40 -15.47
C PRO A 441 -14.20 -4.99 -15.69
N ALA A 442 -14.10 -4.23 -14.60
CA ALA A 442 -13.21 -3.09 -14.56
C ALA A 442 -11.76 -3.58 -14.52
N THR A 443 -10.85 -2.85 -15.18
CA THR A 443 -9.41 -2.99 -14.98
C THR A 443 -8.96 -1.89 -14.06
N LEU A 444 -8.43 -2.29 -12.91
CA LEU A 444 -7.76 -1.42 -11.95
C LEU A 444 -6.26 -1.39 -12.22
N LYS A 445 -5.60 -0.32 -11.82
CA LYS A 445 -4.14 -0.23 -11.74
C LYS A 445 -3.71 -0.02 -10.30
N SER A 446 -2.68 -0.73 -9.86
CA SER A 446 -2.13 -0.49 -8.53
C SER A 446 -1.32 0.80 -8.48
N PHE A 447 -1.50 1.61 -7.43
CA PHE A 447 -0.76 2.86 -7.27
C PHE A 447 0.75 2.64 -7.16
N GLY A 448 1.16 1.56 -6.49
CA GLY A 448 2.58 1.35 -6.19
C GLY A 448 3.40 0.72 -7.31
N ARG A 449 2.77 -0.07 -8.20
CA ARG A 449 3.47 -0.86 -9.23
C ARG A 449 2.89 -0.71 -10.62
N GLY A 450 1.72 -0.08 -10.77
CA GLY A 450 1.05 0.07 -12.06
C GLY A 450 0.48 -1.22 -12.65
N HIS A 451 0.46 -2.32 -11.89
CA HIS A 451 -0.02 -3.60 -12.37
C HIS A 451 -1.53 -3.57 -12.61
N GLU A 452 -1.97 -4.17 -13.72
CA GLU A 452 -3.38 -4.26 -14.07
C GLU A 452 -4.07 -5.44 -13.36
N ILE A 453 -5.21 -5.17 -12.72
CA ILE A 453 -6.01 -6.16 -11.98
C ILE A 453 -7.45 -6.10 -12.50
N LYS A 454 -8.02 -7.24 -12.88
CA LYS A 454 -9.40 -7.32 -13.36
C LYS A 454 -10.36 -7.57 -12.20
N VAL A 455 -11.35 -6.71 -12.01
CA VAL A 455 -12.34 -6.81 -10.94
C VAL A 455 -13.75 -6.81 -11.56
N PRO A 456 -14.45 -7.96 -11.58
CA PRO A 456 -15.76 -8.09 -12.22
C PRO A 456 -16.82 -7.12 -11.69
N VAL A 457 -16.96 -7.03 -10.37
CA VAL A 457 -18.05 -6.28 -9.70
C VAL A 457 -18.02 -4.79 -10.04
N LEU A 458 -16.82 -4.19 -10.04
CA LEU A 458 -16.66 -2.75 -10.28
C LEU A 458 -16.95 -2.32 -11.72
N GLY A 459 -17.00 -3.26 -12.66
CA GLY A 459 -17.33 -2.95 -14.04
C GLY A 459 -18.75 -2.36 -14.16
N ALA A 460 -19.71 -2.95 -13.44
CA ALA A 460 -21.09 -2.48 -13.41
C ALA A 460 -21.20 -1.14 -12.69
N ASP A 461 -20.50 -0.95 -11.57
CA ASP A 461 -20.54 0.29 -10.78
C ASP A 461 -19.99 1.50 -11.55
N ILE A 462 -18.95 1.33 -12.37
CA ILE A 462 -18.45 2.41 -13.23
C ILE A 462 -19.47 2.73 -14.35
N ARG A 463 -20.18 1.71 -14.85
CA ARG A 463 -21.22 1.88 -15.87
C ARG A 463 -22.53 2.41 -15.30
N SER A 464 -22.77 2.34 -13.99
CA SER A 464 -23.94 2.94 -13.34
C SER A 464 -23.77 4.44 -13.07
N LEU A 465 -22.54 4.96 -13.16
CA LEU A 465 -22.30 6.42 -13.11
C LEU A 465 -23.15 7.15 -14.16
N PRO A 466 -23.58 8.40 -13.91
CA PRO A 466 -24.47 9.15 -14.80
C PRO A 466 -24.00 9.18 -16.26
N VAL A 467 -24.96 9.18 -17.19
CA VAL A 467 -24.70 9.40 -18.63
C VAL A 467 -24.97 10.86 -18.93
N ARG A 468 -24.17 11.48 -19.80
CA ARG A 468 -24.48 12.82 -20.30
C ARG A 468 -25.75 12.72 -21.15
N PRO A 469 -26.80 13.54 -20.90
CA PRO A 469 -27.98 13.53 -21.76
C PRO A 469 -27.55 13.77 -23.21
N ALA A 470 -28.14 13.01 -24.14
CA ALA A 470 -27.92 13.26 -25.56
C ALA A 470 -28.31 14.72 -25.84
N ALA A 471 -27.44 15.47 -26.53
CA ALA A 471 -27.82 16.78 -27.02
C ALA A 471 -28.95 16.56 -28.04
N GLY A 472 -30.17 16.93 -27.66
CA GLY A 472 -31.35 16.90 -28.51
C GLY A 472 -31.33 18.00 -29.56
#